data_AF-A0AB34J871-F1
#
_entry.id   AF-A0AB34J871-F1
#
_cell.length_a   1.000
_cell.length_b   1.000
_cell.length_c   1.000
_cell.angle_alpha   90.00
_cell.angle_beta   90.00
_cell.angle_gamma   90.00
#
_symmetry.space_group_name_H-M   'P 1'
#
loop_
_entity.id
_entity.type
_entity.pdbx_description
1 polymer ?
#
loop_
_entity_poly.entity_id
_entity_poly.type
_entity_poly.pdbx_seq_one_letter_code
_entity_poly.pdbx_strand_id
1 'polypeptide(L)'
;MDTSKAPLRAEMATCINAPTGIVESSALYAKKPGPPAHLLERRKKMKDALIQRFSKQHGSDRVRVALITREVDSCQALMAGTLTAEGLKSLEQAVAKAVSAAIPKLPPMMSNGSTMPPRRGNPKTDFAVDLKKHADWTEVGRYRSNYFAVEQQRRAETRQARQDELNELLSHQIHQVEQNQKLRKYQLEQESIEMRKRQQEYDAQERLAAEQRKAKMKHEAEVREAQMKEIKARRAAADRLQKLEDEELMRSIEREKEEMRQKAREKQLKDEEYHQKAKEANDAARRAREEAQRQEWEEEIRLNKEWKEMLDKQEWERDEANRKRVERISKQSKDYEDTTGAAIAARDKHEEDMRNMWIEKHERETLAAEEGRREKRKNDNRLCTEYQLEQSKDIARARRREREDEVRRRHEIAAEAEADRERSEQAKADLRAKALKQQMLLTEQMHERERNKHQDPDSSTMTPLEALLNRSLLVSMAQHTYEAPNVLQ
;
A
#
# COMPACT_ATOMS: atom_id res chain seq x y z
N MET A 1 50.69 16.64 -66.39
CA MET A 1 51.69 17.03 -65.36
C MET A 1 51.12 18.26 -64.69
N ASP A 2 50.11 18.04 -63.86
CA ASP A 2 49.38 19.09 -63.17
C ASP A 2 50.14 19.48 -61.90
N THR A 3 50.67 20.70 -61.88
CA THR A 3 51.10 21.33 -60.63
C THR A 3 49.92 22.10 -60.05
N SER A 4 49.34 21.48 -59.03
CA SER A 4 48.36 22.03 -58.11
C SER A 4 48.73 23.44 -57.64
N LYS A 5 47.91 24.43 -58.00
CA LYS A 5 47.80 25.69 -57.27
C LYS A 5 46.33 25.93 -56.95
N ALA A 6 45.94 25.49 -55.76
CA ALA A 6 44.73 25.96 -55.10
C ALA A 6 44.82 27.47 -54.85
N PRO A 7 43.73 28.25 -54.99
CA PRO A 7 43.71 29.64 -54.58
C PRO A 7 43.71 29.69 -53.05
N LEU A 8 44.85 30.12 -52.48
CA LEU A 8 44.94 30.48 -51.06
C LEU A 8 43.98 31.64 -50.79
N ARG A 9 42.98 31.36 -49.96
CA ARG A 9 42.01 32.33 -49.42
C ARG A 9 42.74 33.58 -48.90
N ALA A 10 42.21 34.75 -49.23
CA ALA A 10 42.72 36.07 -48.85
C ALA A 10 42.64 36.39 -47.32
N GLU A 11 42.42 35.39 -46.48
CA GLU A 11 42.23 35.54 -45.03
C GLU A 11 43.36 34.91 -44.20
N MET A 12 44.38 34.32 -44.83
CA MET A 12 45.55 33.80 -44.12
C MET A 12 46.64 34.87 -44.03
N ALA A 13 46.63 35.65 -42.95
CA ALA A 13 47.71 36.57 -42.60
C ALA A 13 49.01 35.76 -42.36
N THR A 14 49.95 35.85 -43.30
CA THR A 14 51.30 35.30 -43.13
C THR A 14 52.11 36.22 -42.23
N CYS A 15 52.17 35.88 -40.95
CA CYS A 15 53.06 36.48 -39.96
C CYS A 15 54.53 36.21 -40.36
N ILE A 16 55.26 37.24 -40.78
CA ILE A 16 56.70 37.14 -41.05
C ILE A 16 57.43 37.64 -39.80
N ASN A 17 58.31 36.80 -39.25
CA ASN A 17 59.11 37.13 -38.08
C ASN A 17 60.33 37.95 -38.51
N ALA A 18 60.33 39.25 -38.21
CA ALA A 18 61.48 40.14 -38.41
C ALA A 18 62.24 40.30 -37.07
N PRO A 19 63.52 40.73 -37.06
CA PRO A 19 64.31 40.85 -35.83
C PRO A 19 63.75 41.85 -34.79
N THR A 20 62.69 42.60 -35.12
CA THR A 20 61.97 43.50 -34.21
C THR A 20 60.54 43.04 -33.87
N GLY A 21 60.10 41.86 -34.34
CA GLY A 21 58.79 41.26 -34.02
C GLY A 21 57.98 40.77 -35.24
N ILE A 22 56.78 40.25 -34.96
CA ILE A 22 55.83 39.73 -35.95
C ILE A 22 55.12 40.90 -36.65
N VAL A 23 55.23 40.98 -37.98
CA VAL A 23 54.59 42.03 -38.78
C VAL A 23 53.67 41.40 -39.84
N GLU A 24 52.46 41.92 -39.98
CA GLU A 24 51.48 41.51 -40.99
C GLU A 24 51.93 41.92 -42.41
N SER A 25 51.73 41.05 -43.39
CA SER A 25 52.14 41.24 -44.79
C SER A 25 51.52 42.48 -45.48
N SER A 26 50.42 43.00 -44.94
CA SER A 26 49.77 44.25 -45.39
C SER A 26 50.63 45.50 -45.18
N ALA A 27 51.52 45.50 -44.19
CA ALA A 27 52.37 46.65 -43.87
C ALA A 27 53.60 46.79 -44.79
N LEU A 28 54.02 45.71 -45.47
CA LEU A 28 55.23 45.70 -46.31
C LEU A 28 55.03 46.31 -47.71
N TYR A 29 53.77 46.46 -48.17
CA TYR A 29 53.43 46.98 -49.51
C TYR A 29 52.66 48.32 -49.49
N ALA A 30 52.45 48.92 -48.33
CA ALA A 30 51.83 50.24 -48.23
C ALA A 30 52.82 51.31 -48.76
N LYS A 31 52.51 51.91 -49.92
CA LYS A 31 53.13 53.16 -50.35
C LYS A 31 53.05 54.15 -49.20
N LYS A 32 54.20 54.69 -48.78
CA LYS A 32 54.29 55.70 -47.71
C LYS A 32 53.15 56.72 -47.87
N PRO A 33 52.30 56.94 -46.86
CA PRO A 33 51.23 57.92 -46.98
C PRO A 33 51.86 59.29 -47.25
N GLY A 34 51.36 59.97 -48.29
CA GLY A 34 51.78 61.33 -48.61
C GLY A 34 51.53 62.27 -47.41
N PRO A 35 52.21 63.42 -47.35
CA PRO A 35 52.03 64.36 -46.24
C PRO A 35 50.55 64.75 -46.10
N PRO A 36 50.03 64.87 -44.86
CA PRO A 36 48.62 65.15 -44.60
C PRO A 36 48.16 66.44 -45.28
N ALA A 37 46.94 66.46 -45.80
CA ALA A 37 46.37 67.55 -46.61
C ALA A 37 46.53 68.94 -45.96
N HIS A 38 46.40 69.02 -44.64
CA HIS A 38 46.57 70.24 -43.86
C HIS A 38 48.00 70.84 -43.95
N LEU A 39 49.05 70.01 -44.09
CA LEU A 39 50.42 70.50 -44.28
C LEU A 39 50.64 71.07 -45.69
N LEU A 40 50.00 70.50 -46.72
CA LEU A 40 50.07 71.01 -48.08
C LEU A 40 49.37 72.37 -48.22
N GLU A 41 48.23 72.56 -47.56
CA GLU A 41 47.54 73.86 -47.51
C GLU A 41 48.35 74.93 -46.77
N ARG A 42 48.95 74.58 -45.62
CA ARG A 42 49.81 75.49 -44.86
C ARG A 42 51.03 75.93 -45.68
N ARG A 43 51.63 75.02 -46.47
CA ARG A 43 52.75 75.34 -47.38
C ARG A 43 52.33 76.30 -48.49
N LYS A 44 51.19 76.06 -49.15
CA LYS A 44 50.67 76.97 -50.20
C LYS A 44 50.44 78.38 -49.65
N LYS A 45 49.80 78.50 -48.49
CA LYS A 45 49.59 79.80 -47.81
C LYS A 45 50.89 80.53 -47.49
N MET A 46 51.93 79.82 -47.02
CA MET A 46 53.23 80.44 -46.75
C MET A 46 53.96 80.89 -48.02
N LYS A 47 53.91 80.09 -49.10
CA LYS A 47 54.46 80.45 -50.40
C LYS A 47 53.82 81.75 -50.93
N ASP A 48 52.49 81.80 -50.95
CA ASP A 48 51.76 82.96 -51.47
C ASP A 48 52.05 84.23 -50.64
N ALA A 49 52.15 84.10 -49.31
CA ALA A 49 52.52 85.19 -48.42
C ALA A 49 53.95 85.72 -48.68
N LEU A 50 54.91 84.84 -48.98
CA LEU A 50 56.29 85.25 -49.29
C LEU A 50 56.40 85.94 -50.64
N ILE A 51 55.74 85.43 -51.69
CA ILE A 51 55.69 86.07 -53.01
C ILE A 51 55.05 87.46 -52.88
N GLN A 52 53.99 87.60 -52.09
CA GLN A 52 53.33 88.88 -51.84
C GLN A 52 54.25 89.84 -51.06
N ARG A 53 55.01 89.36 -50.08
CA ARG A 53 55.96 90.18 -49.32
C ARG A 53 57.12 90.68 -50.18
N PHE A 54 57.73 89.81 -51.00
CA PHE A 54 58.85 90.18 -51.86
C PHE A 54 58.44 91.05 -53.04
N SER A 55 57.26 90.83 -53.63
CA SER A 55 56.74 91.71 -54.69
C SER A 55 56.45 93.13 -54.17
N LYS A 56 56.00 93.27 -52.91
CA LYS A 56 55.90 94.59 -52.25
C LYS A 56 57.27 95.25 -52.03
N GLN A 57 58.33 94.48 -51.79
CA GLN A 57 59.67 95.00 -51.52
C GLN A 57 60.49 95.32 -52.78
N HIS A 58 60.38 94.51 -53.85
CA HIS A 58 61.22 94.60 -55.04
C HIS A 58 60.49 95.05 -56.32
N GLY A 59 59.17 95.25 -56.23
CA GLY A 59 58.31 95.70 -57.32
C GLY A 59 57.41 94.60 -57.87
N SER A 60 56.23 94.99 -58.35
CA SER A 60 55.18 94.10 -58.85
C SER A 60 55.20 93.90 -60.37
N ASP A 61 56.26 94.33 -61.06
CA ASP A 61 56.42 94.14 -62.51
C ASP A 61 56.38 92.66 -62.88
N ARG A 62 55.70 92.31 -63.98
CA ARG A 62 55.52 90.91 -64.40
C ARG A 62 56.84 90.12 -64.50
N VAL A 63 57.91 90.76 -64.98
CA VAL A 63 59.25 90.16 -65.08
C VAL A 63 59.85 89.94 -63.69
N ARG A 64 59.71 90.90 -62.76
CA ARG A 64 60.23 90.80 -61.40
C ARG A 64 59.46 89.78 -60.57
N VAL A 65 58.13 89.74 -60.68
CA VAL A 65 57.28 88.75 -60.01
C VAL A 65 57.58 87.34 -60.51
N ALA A 66 57.85 87.15 -61.79
CA ALA A 66 58.28 85.87 -62.33
C ALA A 66 59.63 85.40 -61.74
N LEU A 67 60.59 86.32 -61.60
CA LEU A 67 61.88 86.04 -60.96
C LEU A 67 61.71 85.72 -59.46
N ILE A 68 60.90 86.49 -58.74
CA ILE A 68 60.58 86.25 -57.32
C ILE A 68 59.92 84.87 -57.15
N THR A 69 58.94 84.54 -57.99
CA THR A 69 58.21 83.26 -57.92
C THR A 69 59.15 82.09 -58.16
N ARG A 70 60.05 82.22 -59.14
CA ARG A 70 61.06 81.20 -59.45
C ARG A 70 62.00 80.94 -58.27
N GLU A 71 62.47 81.99 -57.59
CA GLU A 71 63.36 81.84 -56.43
C GLU A 71 62.64 81.33 -55.17
N VAL A 72 61.36 81.68 -54.98
CA VAL A 72 60.55 81.10 -53.88
C VAL A 72 60.27 79.62 -54.13
N ASP A 73 60.04 79.20 -55.39
CA ASP A 73 59.81 77.80 -55.76
C ASP A 73 61.06 76.94 -55.74
N SER A 74 62.25 77.52 -55.93
CA SER A 74 63.52 76.81 -55.84
C SER A 74 63.94 76.50 -54.38
N CYS A 75 63.28 77.09 -53.38
CA CYS A 75 63.60 76.91 -51.97
C CYS A 75 63.12 75.54 -51.44
N GLN A 76 64.02 74.55 -51.41
CA GLN A 76 63.72 73.20 -50.90
C GLN A 76 63.27 73.17 -49.44
N ALA A 77 63.80 74.07 -48.60
CA ALA A 77 63.41 74.18 -47.18
C ALA A 77 61.94 74.59 -47.00
N LEU A 78 61.41 75.43 -47.90
CA LEU A 78 59.98 75.78 -47.96
C LEU A 78 59.14 74.58 -48.40
N MET A 79 59.63 73.83 -49.41
CA MET A 79 58.96 72.63 -49.91
C MET A 79 58.93 71.49 -48.88
N ALA A 80 59.95 71.38 -48.03
CA ALA A 80 60.01 70.43 -46.92
C ALA A 80 59.20 70.87 -45.68
N GLY A 81 58.87 72.16 -45.57
CA GLY A 81 58.15 72.73 -44.42
C GLY A 81 59.02 72.99 -43.20
N THR A 82 60.35 73.07 -43.38
CA THR A 82 61.37 73.22 -42.34
C THR A 82 62.12 74.55 -42.47
N LEU A 83 61.43 75.60 -42.89
CA LEU A 83 62.04 76.92 -43.09
C LEU A 83 62.44 77.54 -41.74
N THR A 84 63.75 77.63 -41.50
CA THR A 84 64.32 78.31 -40.32
C THR A 84 64.47 79.81 -40.59
N ALA A 85 64.67 80.62 -39.54
CA ALA A 85 64.86 82.07 -39.69
C ALA A 85 66.09 82.44 -40.55
N GLU A 86 67.15 81.62 -40.50
CA GLU A 86 68.33 81.76 -41.35
C GLU A 86 68.04 81.40 -42.81
N GLY A 87 67.24 80.35 -43.04
CA GLY A 87 66.76 79.97 -44.36
C GLY A 87 65.84 81.00 -45.01
N LEU A 88 65.12 81.79 -44.21
CA LEU A 88 64.35 82.93 -44.73
C LEU A 88 65.30 84.04 -45.20
N LYS A 89 66.30 84.43 -44.40
CA LYS A 89 67.26 85.50 -44.77
C LYS A 89 68.05 85.19 -46.04
N SER A 90 68.45 83.93 -46.23
CA SER A 90 69.15 83.52 -47.46
C SER A 90 68.25 83.62 -48.69
N LEU A 91 66.95 83.31 -48.55
CA LEU A 91 65.96 83.50 -49.61
C LEU A 91 65.75 84.99 -49.93
N GLU A 92 65.68 85.87 -48.93
CA GLU A 92 65.56 87.33 -49.16
C GLU A 92 66.75 87.87 -49.99
N GLN A 93 67.97 87.42 -49.70
CA GLN A 93 69.17 87.81 -50.44
C GLN A 93 69.19 87.27 -51.87
N ALA A 94 68.78 86.02 -52.07
CA ALA A 94 68.71 85.41 -53.40
C ALA A 94 67.71 86.15 -54.32
N VAL A 95 66.54 86.50 -53.78
CA VAL A 95 65.52 87.27 -54.50
C VAL A 95 66.03 88.67 -54.85
N ALA A 96 66.66 89.38 -53.91
CA ALA A 96 67.20 90.72 -54.15
C ALA A 96 68.28 90.74 -55.25
N LYS A 97 69.14 89.70 -55.30
CA LYS A 97 70.17 89.56 -56.33
C LYS A 97 69.60 89.24 -57.72
N ALA A 98 68.56 88.41 -57.78
CA ALA A 98 67.93 88.04 -59.05
C ALA A 98 67.22 89.24 -59.72
N VAL A 99 66.60 90.12 -58.93
CA VAL A 99 65.88 91.29 -59.45
C VAL A 99 66.83 92.39 -59.92
N SER A 100 67.96 92.61 -59.25
CA SER A 100 68.91 93.69 -59.59
C SER A 100 69.68 93.46 -60.90
N ALA A 101 69.83 92.21 -61.35
CA ALA A 101 70.54 91.85 -62.57
C ALA A 101 69.80 92.19 -63.88
N ALA A 102 68.54 92.63 -63.84
CA ALA A 102 67.64 92.72 -65.00
C ALA A 102 67.48 94.12 -65.65
N ILE A 103 68.35 95.10 -65.42
CA ILE A 103 68.23 96.48 -65.95
C ILE A 103 69.26 96.77 -67.07
N PRO A 104 68.88 97.10 -68.34
CA PRO A 104 69.81 97.51 -69.41
C PRO A 104 69.97 99.04 -69.61
N LYS A 105 71.18 99.52 -70.00
CA LYS A 105 71.56 100.92 -70.39
C LYS A 105 71.74 101.06 -71.93
N LEU A 106 71.43 102.21 -72.57
CA LEU A 106 71.50 102.47 -74.05
C LEU A 106 71.95 103.93 -74.44
N PRO A 107 72.57 104.17 -75.64
CA PRO A 107 72.61 105.50 -76.33
C PRO A 107 72.36 105.52 -77.90
N PRO A 108 72.20 106.70 -78.61
CA PRO A 108 71.79 106.82 -80.05
C PRO A 108 72.74 107.61 -81.04
N MET A 109 72.40 107.67 -82.37
CA MET A 109 73.19 108.16 -83.55
C MET A 109 72.44 109.20 -84.46
N MET A 110 73.12 110.02 -85.31
CA MET A 110 72.60 111.17 -86.15
C MET A 110 73.01 111.15 -87.67
N SER A 111 72.43 112.00 -88.56
CA SER A 111 72.71 112.14 -90.05
C SER A 111 72.75 113.60 -90.62
N ASN A 112 73.30 113.84 -91.85
CA ASN A 112 73.63 115.16 -92.52
C ASN A 112 73.38 115.23 -94.07
N GLY A 113 73.34 116.45 -94.71
CA GLY A 113 73.40 116.74 -96.19
C GLY A 113 73.58 118.23 -96.65
N SER A 114 74.11 118.50 -97.89
CA SER A 114 74.81 119.74 -98.43
C SER A 114 74.35 120.30 -99.84
N THR A 115 74.87 121.45 -100.36
CA THR A 115 74.40 122.29 -101.55
C THR A 115 75.54 122.82 -102.51
N MET A 116 75.23 123.32 -103.76
CA MET A 116 76.14 123.77 -104.88
C MET A 116 75.93 125.24 -105.45
N PRO A 117 76.83 125.84 -106.31
CA PRO A 117 76.80 127.27 -106.81
C PRO A 117 76.85 127.55 -108.38
N PRO A 118 76.84 128.83 -108.92
CA PRO A 118 76.82 129.17 -110.38
C PRO A 118 77.89 130.17 -110.98
N ARG A 119 77.71 130.62 -112.27
CA ARG A 119 78.64 131.07 -113.37
C ARG A 119 78.73 132.59 -113.77
N ARG A 120 79.89 132.98 -114.39
CA ARG A 120 80.27 133.82 -115.61
C ARG A 120 79.99 135.35 -115.83
N GLY A 121 80.93 136.00 -116.58
CA GLY A 121 80.82 137.26 -117.38
C GLY A 121 81.95 137.41 -118.45
N ASN A 122 81.75 138.17 -119.55
CA ASN A 122 82.45 138.12 -120.87
C ASN A 122 82.91 139.57 -121.38
N PRO A 123 83.39 139.86 -122.64
CA PRO A 123 84.74 140.39 -122.99
C PRO A 123 84.80 141.72 -123.84
N LYS A 124 85.99 142.10 -124.36
CA LYS A 124 86.22 143.05 -125.50
C LYS A 124 87.29 142.51 -126.48
N THR A 125 87.20 142.90 -127.76
CA THR A 125 87.77 142.27 -128.98
C THR A 125 88.99 142.99 -129.60
N ASP A 126 89.97 142.24 -130.12
CA ASP A 126 91.10 142.70 -130.95
C ASP A 126 91.09 142.06 -132.35
N PHE A 127 91.20 142.89 -133.40
CA PHE A 127 91.10 142.52 -134.83
C PHE A 127 92.21 141.58 -135.34
N ALA A 128 93.37 141.50 -134.67
CA ALA A 128 94.47 140.60 -135.06
C ALA A 128 94.15 139.11 -134.86
N VAL A 129 93.13 138.78 -134.05
CA VAL A 129 92.71 137.40 -133.78
C VAL A 129 91.86 136.83 -134.92
N ASP A 130 91.14 137.67 -135.67
CA ASP A 130 90.21 137.21 -136.71
C ASP A 130 90.91 136.73 -137.99
N LEU A 131 92.07 137.28 -138.35
CA LEU A 131 92.90 136.75 -139.45
C LEU A 131 93.46 135.34 -139.14
N LYS A 132 93.67 135.01 -137.86
CA LYS A 132 94.10 133.67 -137.44
C LYS A 132 92.98 132.64 -137.50
N LYS A 133 91.70 133.07 -137.53
CA LYS A 133 90.52 132.20 -137.60
C LYS A 133 90.17 131.74 -139.02
N HIS A 134 90.73 132.37 -140.05
CA HIS A 134 90.47 132.07 -141.46
C HIS A 134 91.66 131.43 -142.21
N ALA A 135 92.73 131.08 -141.50
CA ALA A 135 93.82 130.29 -142.08
C ALA A 135 93.45 128.79 -142.06
N ASP A 136 93.49 128.14 -143.22
CA ASP A 136 93.04 126.76 -143.50
C ASP A 136 93.53 125.68 -142.51
N TRP A 137 94.66 125.90 -141.82
CA TRP A 137 95.19 125.00 -140.79
C TRP A 137 94.31 124.92 -139.53
N THR A 138 93.53 125.96 -139.23
CA THR A 138 92.58 125.95 -138.10
C THR A 138 91.34 125.09 -138.37
N GLU A 139 90.93 124.93 -139.64
CA GLU A 139 89.84 124.03 -140.03
C GLU A 139 90.24 122.57 -139.83
N VAL A 140 91.46 122.17 -140.22
CA VAL A 140 91.99 120.82 -139.95
C VAL A 140 92.02 120.52 -138.45
N GLY A 141 92.41 121.50 -137.62
CA GLY A 141 92.34 121.39 -136.16
C GLY A 141 90.91 121.20 -135.62
N ARG A 142 89.92 121.87 -136.22
CA ARG A 142 88.49 121.67 -135.89
C ARG A 142 87.97 120.31 -136.33
N TYR A 143 88.31 119.83 -137.53
CA TYR A 143 87.93 118.48 -137.98
C TYR A 143 88.55 117.40 -137.10
N ARG A 144 89.83 117.55 -136.72
CA ARG A 144 90.50 116.58 -135.81
C ARG A 144 89.86 116.58 -134.43
N SER A 145 89.58 117.74 -133.85
CA SER A 145 88.91 117.82 -132.53
C SER A 145 87.46 117.32 -132.59
N ASN A 146 86.71 117.62 -133.65
CA ASN A 146 85.38 117.07 -133.88
C ASN A 146 85.40 115.56 -134.07
N TYR A 147 86.35 115.01 -134.82
CA TYR A 147 86.54 113.56 -134.95
C TYR A 147 86.79 112.91 -133.58
N PHE A 148 87.67 113.48 -132.75
CA PHE A 148 87.92 112.98 -131.40
C PHE A 148 86.71 113.12 -130.46
N ALA A 149 85.95 114.22 -130.57
CA ALA A 149 84.72 114.42 -129.79
C ALA A 149 83.66 113.38 -130.18
N VAL A 150 83.46 113.14 -131.47
CA VAL A 150 82.56 112.10 -132.00
C VAL A 150 83.03 110.71 -131.59
N GLU A 151 84.34 110.43 -131.60
CA GLU A 151 84.87 109.15 -131.11
C GLU A 151 84.65 108.98 -129.60
N GLN A 152 84.89 110.01 -128.79
CA GLN A 152 84.66 109.96 -127.35
C GLN A 152 83.17 109.78 -127.03
N GLN A 153 82.29 110.42 -127.80
CA GLN A 153 80.84 110.25 -127.68
C GLN A 153 80.43 108.82 -128.05
N ARG A 154 80.92 108.25 -129.16
CA ARG A 154 80.70 106.84 -129.50
C ARG A 154 81.20 105.90 -128.39
N ARG A 155 82.36 106.19 -127.79
CA ARG A 155 82.89 105.42 -126.64
C ARG A 155 82.06 105.58 -125.37
N ALA A 156 81.35 106.69 -125.19
CA ALA A 156 80.41 106.89 -124.08
C ALA A 156 79.10 106.14 -124.35
N GLU A 157 78.54 106.26 -125.55
CA GLU A 157 77.31 105.57 -125.99
C GLU A 157 77.48 104.04 -125.92
N THR A 158 78.62 103.51 -126.37
CA THR A 158 78.93 102.07 -126.25
C THR A 158 79.12 101.61 -124.81
N ARG A 159 79.67 102.44 -123.92
CA ARG A 159 79.72 102.13 -122.48
C ARG A 159 78.33 102.14 -121.84
N GLN A 160 77.50 103.09 -122.25
CA GLN A 160 76.12 103.21 -121.78
C GLN A 160 75.27 102.04 -122.26
N ALA A 161 75.36 101.67 -123.55
CA ALA A 161 74.70 100.48 -124.09
C ALA A 161 75.10 99.19 -123.34
N ARG A 162 76.39 99.01 -123.04
CA ARG A 162 76.85 97.87 -122.22
C ARG A 162 76.34 97.91 -120.79
N GLN A 163 76.20 99.10 -120.21
CA GLN A 163 75.64 99.27 -118.87
C GLN A 163 74.14 98.96 -118.86
N ASP A 164 73.41 99.36 -119.90
CA ASP A 164 72.00 99.06 -120.08
C ASP A 164 71.78 97.55 -120.31
N GLU A 165 72.58 96.90 -121.16
CA GLU A 165 72.58 95.43 -121.34
C GLU A 165 72.82 94.69 -120.01
N LEU A 166 73.77 95.17 -119.18
CA LEU A 166 74.06 94.57 -117.88
C LEU A 166 72.92 94.79 -116.88
N ASN A 167 72.29 95.96 -116.90
CA ASN A 167 71.11 96.26 -116.08
C ASN A 167 69.91 95.40 -116.47
N GLU A 168 69.69 95.18 -117.77
CA GLU A 168 68.64 94.28 -118.27
C GLU A 168 68.87 92.85 -117.79
N LEU A 169 70.09 92.32 -117.90
CA LEU A 169 70.45 90.99 -117.39
C LEU A 169 70.26 90.86 -115.88
N LEU A 170 70.68 91.87 -115.10
CA LEU A 170 70.47 91.91 -113.66
C LEU A 170 68.98 91.95 -113.31
N SER A 171 68.18 92.74 -114.02
CA SER A 171 66.72 92.83 -113.80
C SER A 171 66.03 91.48 -114.06
N HIS A 172 66.45 90.76 -115.10
CA HIS A 172 65.96 89.43 -115.40
C HIS A 172 66.35 88.42 -114.31
N GLN A 173 67.59 88.46 -113.81
CA GLN A 173 68.01 87.61 -112.68
C GLN A 173 67.23 87.89 -111.40
N ILE A 174 67.00 89.17 -111.08
CA ILE A 174 66.18 89.58 -109.93
C ILE A 174 64.75 89.05 -110.10
N HIS A 175 64.16 89.21 -111.28
CA HIS A 175 62.82 88.71 -111.56
C HIS A 175 62.71 87.19 -111.44
N GLN A 176 63.70 86.43 -111.95
CA GLN A 176 63.75 84.98 -111.78
C GLN A 176 63.86 84.56 -110.31
N VAL A 177 64.67 85.27 -109.52
CA VAL A 177 64.80 85.00 -108.08
C VAL A 177 63.48 85.29 -107.37
N GLU A 178 62.79 86.37 -107.69
CA GLU A 178 61.48 86.69 -107.13
C GLU A 178 60.41 85.65 -107.50
N GLN A 179 60.37 85.20 -108.76
CA GLN A 179 59.47 84.12 -109.18
C GLN A 179 59.75 82.83 -108.41
N ASN A 180 61.03 82.46 -108.27
CA ASN A 180 61.43 81.29 -107.49
C ASN A 180 61.05 81.41 -106.01
N GLN A 181 61.18 82.60 -105.42
CA GLN A 181 60.73 82.85 -104.04
C GLN A 181 59.21 82.74 -103.89
N LYS A 182 58.44 83.26 -104.86
CA LYS A 182 56.97 83.12 -104.88
C LYS A 182 56.54 81.67 -105.00
N LEU A 183 57.18 80.90 -105.89
CA LEU A 183 56.93 79.46 -106.05
C LEU A 183 57.23 78.68 -104.76
N ARG A 184 58.36 78.96 -104.10
CA ARG A 184 58.71 78.33 -102.81
C ARG A 184 57.69 78.65 -101.72
N LYS A 185 57.22 79.90 -101.62
CA LYS A 185 56.18 80.29 -100.66
C LYS A 185 54.88 79.54 -100.92
N TYR A 186 54.46 79.45 -102.19
CA TYR A 186 53.28 78.72 -102.59
C TYR A 186 53.38 77.21 -102.26
N GLN A 187 54.54 76.59 -102.50
CA GLN A 187 54.80 75.19 -102.11
C GLN A 187 54.70 74.98 -100.60
N LEU A 188 55.31 75.85 -99.80
CA LEU A 188 55.22 75.80 -98.34
C LEU A 188 53.78 75.98 -97.84
N GLU A 189 52.99 76.85 -98.48
CA GLU A 189 51.58 77.02 -98.17
C GLU A 189 50.77 75.75 -98.49
N GLN A 190 51.00 75.12 -99.64
CA GLN A 190 50.38 73.85 -100.01
C GLN A 190 50.74 72.73 -99.02
N GLU A 191 52.02 72.59 -98.67
CA GLU A 191 52.48 71.64 -97.64
C GLU A 191 51.80 71.91 -96.29
N SER A 192 51.65 73.18 -95.90
CA SER A 192 50.98 73.54 -94.65
C SER A 192 49.49 73.16 -94.65
N ILE A 193 48.82 73.29 -95.80
CA ILE A 193 47.41 72.91 -95.96
C ILE A 193 47.27 71.39 -95.91
N GLU A 194 48.16 70.65 -96.58
CA GLU A 194 48.19 69.18 -96.52
C GLU A 194 48.46 68.66 -95.12
N MET A 195 49.42 69.26 -94.39
CA MET A 195 49.71 68.88 -93.02
C MET A 195 48.53 69.15 -92.09
N ARG A 196 47.81 70.27 -92.27
CA ARG A 196 46.55 70.54 -91.53
C ARG A 196 45.47 69.51 -91.85
N LYS A 197 45.30 69.12 -93.12
CA LYS A 197 44.35 68.07 -93.51
C LYS A 197 44.70 66.73 -92.86
N ARG A 198 45.97 66.31 -92.91
CA ARG A 198 46.45 65.08 -92.26
C ARG A 198 46.24 65.12 -90.75
N GLN A 199 46.45 66.27 -90.12
CA GLN A 199 46.21 66.43 -88.68
C GLN A 199 44.72 66.31 -88.34
N GLN A 200 43.83 66.90 -89.15
CA GLN A 200 42.39 66.74 -88.98
C GLN A 200 41.92 65.30 -89.18
N GLU A 201 42.48 64.59 -90.17
CA GLU A 201 42.21 63.16 -90.40
C GLU A 201 42.69 62.31 -89.22
N TYR A 202 43.87 62.59 -88.68
CA TYR A 202 44.40 61.92 -87.50
C TYR A 202 43.51 62.17 -86.26
N ASP A 203 43.13 63.41 -86.00
CA ASP A 203 42.23 63.77 -84.90
C ASP A 203 40.84 63.10 -85.05
N ALA A 204 40.33 62.99 -86.28
CA ALA A 204 39.10 62.28 -86.57
C ALA A 204 39.23 60.77 -86.33
N GLN A 205 40.35 60.16 -86.73
CA GLN A 205 40.65 58.75 -86.46
C GLN A 205 40.80 58.47 -84.95
N GLU A 206 41.46 59.36 -84.19
CA GLU A 206 41.53 59.23 -82.73
C GLU A 206 40.16 59.32 -82.08
N ARG A 207 39.29 60.23 -82.53
CA ARG A 207 37.90 60.32 -82.03
C ARG A 207 37.10 59.07 -82.31
N LEU A 208 37.16 58.53 -83.54
CA LEU A 208 36.50 57.28 -83.90
C LEU A 208 37.04 56.10 -83.08
N ALA A 209 38.36 56.01 -82.90
CA ALA A 209 38.98 54.98 -82.07
C ALA A 209 38.56 55.10 -80.59
N ALA A 210 38.47 56.33 -80.07
CA ALA A 210 38.00 56.59 -78.71
C ALA A 210 36.51 56.23 -78.54
N GLU A 211 35.67 56.51 -79.54
CA GLU A 211 34.26 56.13 -79.55
C GLU A 211 34.09 54.60 -79.61
N GLN A 212 34.87 53.91 -80.44
CA GLN A 212 34.87 52.45 -80.49
C GLN A 212 35.32 51.84 -79.16
N ARG A 213 36.35 52.39 -78.52
CA ARG A 213 36.77 51.96 -77.16
C ARG A 213 35.65 52.18 -76.15
N LYS A 214 34.98 53.34 -76.16
CA LYS A 214 33.83 53.61 -75.29
C LYS A 214 32.67 52.64 -75.55
N ALA A 215 32.38 52.32 -76.80
CA ALA A 215 31.34 51.36 -77.17
C ALA A 215 31.67 49.95 -76.66
N LYS A 216 32.93 49.49 -76.84
CA LYS A 216 33.40 48.21 -76.28
C LYS A 216 33.27 48.16 -74.77
N MET A 217 33.69 49.21 -74.07
CA MET A 217 33.57 49.29 -72.61
C MET A 217 32.11 49.26 -72.12
N LYS A 218 31.19 49.94 -72.84
CA LYS A 218 29.75 49.88 -72.55
C LYS A 218 29.21 48.46 -72.74
N HIS A 219 29.54 47.83 -73.87
CA HIS A 219 29.10 46.46 -74.15
C HIS A 219 29.63 45.46 -73.12
N GLU A 220 30.91 45.55 -72.72
CA GLU A 220 31.45 44.71 -71.65
C GLU A 220 30.73 44.95 -70.31
N ALA A 221 30.36 46.19 -69.99
CA ALA A 221 29.61 46.50 -68.78
C ALA A 221 28.21 45.88 -68.82
N GLU A 222 27.50 45.98 -69.95
CA GLU A 222 26.19 45.36 -70.16
C GLU A 222 26.27 43.82 -70.05
N VAL A 223 27.30 43.20 -70.62
CA VAL A 223 27.54 41.75 -70.51
C VAL A 223 27.79 41.35 -69.05
N ARG A 224 28.62 42.10 -68.31
CA ARG A 224 28.84 41.84 -66.88
C ARG A 224 27.56 42.01 -66.07
N GLU A 225 26.74 43.01 -66.37
CA GLU A 225 25.46 43.22 -65.70
C GLU A 225 24.48 42.06 -65.99
N ALA A 226 24.41 41.61 -67.24
CA ALA A 226 23.60 40.45 -67.64
C ALA A 226 24.05 39.17 -66.93
N GLN A 227 25.36 38.91 -66.85
CA GLN A 227 25.92 37.78 -66.10
C GLN A 227 25.56 37.85 -64.61
N MET A 228 25.63 39.02 -63.99
CA MET A 228 25.26 39.20 -62.59
C MET A 228 23.76 38.98 -62.36
N LYS A 229 22.89 39.44 -63.28
CA LYS A 229 21.45 39.17 -63.24
C LYS A 229 21.17 37.68 -63.37
N GLU A 230 21.86 36.98 -64.28
CA GLU A 230 21.72 35.54 -64.46
C GLU A 230 22.16 34.76 -63.21
N ILE A 231 23.31 35.11 -62.62
CA ILE A 231 23.78 34.51 -61.36
C ILE A 231 22.76 34.73 -60.24
N LYS A 232 22.20 35.94 -60.13
CA LYS A 232 21.18 36.25 -59.14
C LYS A 232 19.90 35.44 -59.36
N ALA A 233 19.47 35.27 -60.61
CA ALA A 233 18.32 34.44 -60.97
C ALA A 233 18.56 32.96 -60.66
N ARG A 234 19.75 32.43 -60.96
CA ARG A 234 20.16 31.06 -60.63
C ARG A 234 20.18 30.81 -59.12
N ARG A 235 20.72 31.76 -58.34
CA ARG A 235 20.69 31.69 -56.87
C ARG A 235 19.26 31.71 -56.34
N ALA A 236 18.41 32.62 -56.83
CA ALA A 236 17.01 32.67 -56.41
C ALA A 236 16.24 31.37 -56.75
N ALA A 237 16.53 30.76 -57.91
CA ALA A 237 15.96 29.46 -58.28
C ALA A 237 16.46 28.33 -57.37
N ALA A 238 17.77 28.30 -57.05
CA ALA A 238 18.36 27.34 -56.12
C ALA A 238 17.79 27.48 -54.70
N ASP A 239 17.68 28.70 -54.18
CA ASP A 239 17.08 28.98 -52.88
C ASP A 239 15.60 28.55 -52.84
N ARG A 240 14.87 28.72 -53.95
CA ARG A 240 13.47 28.28 -54.02
C ARG A 240 13.36 26.75 -54.08
N LEU A 241 14.23 26.08 -54.83
CA LEU A 241 14.31 24.62 -54.87
C LEU A 241 14.62 24.07 -53.47
N GLN A 242 15.63 24.60 -52.80
CA GLN A 242 15.99 24.17 -51.45
C GLN A 242 14.82 24.35 -50.47
N LYS A 243 14.10 25.48 -50.51
CA LYS A 243 12.90 25.67 -49.69
C LYS A 243 11.82 24.64 -49.97
N LEU A 244 11.63 24.24 -51.22
CA LEU A 244 10.64 23.21 -51.58
C LEU A 244 11.09 21.83 -51.10
N GLU A 245 12.37 21.49 -51.22
CA GLU A 245 12.95 20.26 -50.68
C GLU A 245 12.81 20.20 -49.14
N ASP A 246 13.08 21.32 -48.46
CA ASP A 246 12.89 21.44 -47.00
C ASP A 246 11.41 21.30 -46.62
N GLU A 247 10.50 21.94 -47.37
CA GLU A 247 9.04 21.80 -47.17
C GLU A 247 8.58 20.35 -47.36
N GLU A 248 9.09 19.64 -48.38
CA GLU A 248 8.77 18.23 -48.62
C GLU A 248 9.33 17.31 -47.52
N LEU A 249 10.56 17.55 -47.06
CA LEU A 249 11.17 16.84 -45.95
C LEU A 249 10.40 17.05 -44.65
N MET A 250 9.97 18.29 -44.36
CA MET A 250 9.15 18.56 -43.18
C MET A 250 7.81 17.83 -43.26
N ARG A 251 7.16 17.80 -44.43
CA ARG A 251 5.92 17.04 -44.65
C ARG A 251 6.12 15.53 -44.52
N SER A 252 7.28 14.98 -44.89
CA SER A 252 7.56 13.55 -44.70
C SER A 252 7.78 13.21 -43.22
N ILE A 253 8.52 14.06 -42.50
CA ILE A 253 8.73 13.92 -41.05
C ILE A 253 7.40 14.02 -40.29
N GLU A 254 6.52 14.94 -40.68
CA GLU A 254 5.19 15.06 -40.07
C GLU A 254 4.33 13.81 -40.30
N ARG A 255 4.33 13.28 -41.53
CA ARG A 255 3.65 12.01 -41.86
C ARG A 255 4.21 10.84 -41.04
N GLU A 256 5.53 10.70 -40.95
CA GLU A 256 6.16 9.66 -40.12
C GLU A 256 5.79 9.81 -38.63
N LYS A 257 5.75 11.04 -38.10
CA LYS A 257 5.31 11.29 -36.72
C LYS A 257 3.85 10.92 -36.50
N GLU A 258 2.98 11.21 -37.46
CA GLU A 258 1.57 10.82 -37.40
C GLU A 258 1.39 9.31 -37.47
N GLU A 259 2.11 8.62 -38.37
CA GLU A 259 2.13 7.15 -38.42
C GLU A 259 2.64 6.54 -37.12
N MET A 260 3.69 7.10 -36.52
CA MET A 260 4.21 6.64 -35.24
C MET A 260 3.20 6.88 -34.11
N ARG A 261 2.47 8.00 -34.11
CA ARG A 261 1.38 8.25 -33.16
C ARG A 261 0.22 7.27 -33.36
N GLN A 262 -0.14 6.95 -34.60
CA GLN A 262 -1.16 5.95 -34.89
C GLN A 262 -0.74 4.57 -34.42
N LYS A 263 0.48 4.11 -34.75
CA LYS A 263 1.04 2.83 -34.26
C LYS A 263 1.09 2.78 -32.74
N ALA A 264 1.43 3.87 -32.07
CA ALA A 264 1.43 3.95 -30.61
C ALA A 264 0.01 3.81 -30.03
N ARG A 265 -0.99 4.48 -30.63
CA ARG A 265 -2.42 4.34 -30.24
C ARG A 265 -2.95 2.93 -30.49
N GLU A 266 -2.63 2.33 -31.63
CA GLU A 266 -3.01 0.94 -31.93
C GLU A 266 -2.39 -0.04 -30.93
N LYS A 267 -1.12 0.17 -30.55
CA LYS A 267 -0.48 -0.63 -29.51
C LYS A 267 -1.17 -0.45 -28.17
N GLN A 268 -1.50 0.78 -27.78
CA GLN A 268 -2.24 1.06 -26.54
C GLN A 268 -3.60 0.35 -26.52
N LEU A 269 -4.37 0.41 -27.62
CA LEU A 269 -5.65 -0.29 -27.71
C LEU A 269 -5.47 -1.82 -27.60
N LYS A 270 -4.45 -2.39 -28.26
CA LYS A 270 -4.13 -3.83 -28.13
C LYS A 270 -3.74 -4.22 -26.72
N ASP A 271 -2.96 -3.38 -26.03
CA ASP A 271 -2.56 -3.61 -24.64
C ASP A 271 -3.77 -3.49 -23.70
N GLU A 272 -4.68 -2.54 -23.94
CA GLU A 272 -5.95 -2.40 -23.21
C GLU A 272 -6.86 -3.62 -23.40
N GLU A 273 -7.04 -4.10 -24.64
CA GLU A 273 -7.76 -5.34 -24.93
C GLU A 273 -7.14 -6.55 -24.24
N TYR A 274 -5.80 -6.65 -24.24
CA TYR A 274 -5.09 -7.71 -23.55
C TYR A 274 -5.31 -7.64 -22.03
N HIS A 275 -5.24 -6.44 -21.44
CA HIS A 275 -5.51 -6.24 -20.03
C HIS A 275 -6.97 -6.55 -19.66
N GLN A 276 -7.93 -6.22 -20.50
CA GLN A 276 -9.34 -6.58 -20.30
C GLN A 276 -9.52 -8.10 -20.32
N LYS A 277 -8.99 -8.79 -21.35
CA LYS A 277 -9.03 -10.27 -21.42
C LYS A 277 -8.36 -10.92 -20.22
N ALA A 278 -7.23 -10.37 -19.75
CA ALA A 278 -6.54 -10.86 -18.56
C ALA A 278 -7.38 -10.65 -17.28
N LYS A 279 -8.07 -9.52 -17.14
CA LYS A 279 -8.99 -9.26 -16.03
C LYS A 279 -10.17 -10.24 -16.06
N GLU A 280 -10.79 -10.43 -17.20
CA GLU A 280 -11.90 -11.38 -17.38
C GLU A 280 -11.47 -12.81 -17.05
N ALA A 281 -10.29 -13.25 -17.49
CA ALA A 281 -9.74 -14.56 -17.15
C ALA A 281 -9.47 -14.70 -15.65
N ASN A 282 -8.96 -13.64 -15.00
CA ASN A 282 -8.71 -13.66 -13.55
C ASN A 282 -10.01 -13.64 -12.74
N ASP A 283 -11.02 -12.86 -13.16
CA ASP A 283 -12.35 -12.87 -12.55
C ASP A 283 -13.04 -14.23 -12.73
N ALA A 284 -12.91 -14.86 -13.91
CA ALA A 284 -13.39 -16.22 -14.15
C ALA A 284 -12.69 -17.24 -13.24
N ALA A 285 -11.36 -17.15 -13.10
CA ALA A 285 -10.59 -17.98 -12.18
C ALA A 285 -10.97 -17.74 -10.72
N ARG A 286 -11.26 -16.49 -10.32
CA ARG A 286 -11.75 -16.16 -8.98
C ARG A 286 -13.11 -16.82 -8.72
N ARG A 287 -14.06 -16.69 -9.66
CA ARG A 287 -15.37 -17.36 -9.55
C ARG A 287 -15.22 -18.88 -9.44
N ALA A 288 -14.37 -19.49 -10.26
CA ALA A 288 -14.11 -20.92 -10.20
C ALA A 288 -13.54 -21.35 -8.82
N ARG A 289 -12.66 -20.54 -8.21
CA ARG A 289 -12.17 -20.80 -6.84
C ARG A 289 -13.26 -20.62 -5.79
N GLU A 290 -14.09 -19.60 -5.91
CA GLU A 290 -15.23 -19.37 -5.01
C GLU A 290 -16.26 -20.51 -5.11
N GLU A 291 -16.53 -21.01 -6.32
CA GLU A 291 -17.40 -22.17 -6.56
C GLU A 291 -16.79 -23.46 -5.98
N ALA A 292 -15.50 -23.69 -6.20
CA ALA A 292 -14.79 -24.83 -5.60
C ALA A 292 -14.81 -24.77 -4.06
N GLN A 293 -14.57 -23.60 -3.47
CA GLN A 293 -14.70 -23.42 -2.02
C GLN A 293 -16.12 -23.67 -1.51
N ARG A 294 -17.15 -23.22 -2.24
CA ARG A 294 -18.54 -23.51 -1.86
C ARG A 294 -18.83 -25.01 -1.90
N GLN A 295 -18.33 -25.72 -2.91
CA GLN A 295 -18.45 -27.17 -2.99
C GLN A 295 -17.72 -27.86 -1.83
N GLU A 296 -16.49 -27.46 -1.51
CA GLU A 296 -15.75 -27.96 -0.35
C GLU A 296 -16.54 -27.73 0.95
N TRP A 297 -17.11 -26.55 1.15
CA TRP A 297 -17.96 -26.24 2.32
C TRP A 297 -19.24 -27.09 2.35
N GLU A 298 -19.89 -27.31 1.21
CA GLU A 298 -21.06 -28.18 1.11
C GLU A 298 -20.72 -29.63 1.42
N GLU A 299 -19.57 -30.12 0.97
CA GLU A 299 -19.04 -31.45 1.28
C GLU A 299 -18.67 -31.56 2.76
N GLU A 300 -18.04 -30.55 3.36
CA GLU A 300 -17.76 -30.50 4.79
C GLU A 300 -19.05 -30.51 5.62
N ILE A 301 -20.09 -29.77 5.20
CA ILE A 301 -21.41 -29.80 5.84
C ILE A 301 -22.03 -31.19 5.72
N ARG A 302 -21.93 -31.84 4.54
CA ARG A 302 -22.43 -33.20 4.34
C ARG A 302 -21.70 -34.19 5.24
N LEU A 303 -20.36 -34.14 5.27
CA LEU A 303 -19.54 -35.00 6.09
C LEU A 303 -19.83 -34.79 7.58
N ASN A 304 -19.99 -33.55 8.03
CA ASN A 304 -20.35 -33.24 9.41
C ASN A 304 -21.75 -33.78 9.79
N LYS A 305 -22.71 -33.77 8.86
CA LYS A 305 -24.00 -34.43 9.06
C LYS A 305 -23.83 -35.94 9.20
N GLU A 306 -23.04 -36.58 8.34
CA GLU A 306 -22.73 -38.01 8.42
C GLU A 306 -22.04 -38.36 9.76
N TRP A 307 -21.07 -37.56 10.20
CA TRP A 307 -20.42 -37.73 11.51
C TRP A 307 -21.39 -37.58 12.67
N LYS A 308 -22.27 -36.57 12.60
CA LYS A 308 -23.31 -36.37 13.61
C LYS A 308 -24.26 -37.56 13.66
N GLU A 309 -24.75 -38.04 12.52
CA GLU A 309 -25.62 -39.23 12.47
C GLU A 309 -24.92 -40.48 13.02
N MET A 310 -23.62 -40.64 12.75
CA MET A 310 -22.83 -41.74 13.33
C MET A 310 -22.68 -41.61 14.84
N LEU A 311 -22.44 -40.41 15.36
CA LEU A 311 -22.38 -40.15 16.80
C LEU A 311 -23.74 -40.37 17.46
N ASP A 312 -24.81 -39.84 16.87
CA ASP A 312 -26.19 -40.04 17.35
C ASP A 312 -26.54 -41.53 17.38
N LYS A 313 -26.12 -42.32 16.38
CA LYS A 313 -26.26 -43.79 16.39
C LYS A 313 -25.46 -44.43 17.52
N GLN A 314 -24.21 -44.03 17.74
CA GLN A 314 -23.41 -44.56 18.85
C GLN A 314 -23.98 -44.20 20.22
N GLU A 315 -24.49 -42.99 20.40
CA GLU A 315 -25.18 -42.57 21.62
C GLU A 315 -26.46 -43.38 21.81
N TRP A 316 -27.25 -43.57 20.76
CA TRP A 316 -28.44 -44.42 20.80
C TRP A 316 -28.10 -45.86 21.16
N GLU A 317 -27.06 -46.45 20.58
CA GLU A 317 -26.58 -47.80 20.90
C GLU A 317 -26.08 -47.89 22.35
N ARG A 318 -25.36 -46.87 22.83
CA ARG A 318 -24.93 -46.79 24.24
C ARG A 318 -26.12 -46.70 25.17
N ASP A 319 -27.11 -45.88 24.86
CA ASP A 319 -28.33 -45.73 25.64
C ASP A 319 -29.17 -47.00 25.64
N GLU A 320 -29.30 -47.66 24.50
CA GLU A 320 -29.98 -48.94 24.39
C GLU A 320 -29.25 -50.04 25.18
N ALA A 321 -27.92 -50.10 25.10
CA ALA A 321 -27.11 -51.03 25.90
C ALA A 321 -27.23 -50.74 27.41
N ASN A 322 -27.25 -49.46 27.79
CA ASN A 322 -27.46 -49.04 29.17
C ASN A 322 -28.87 -49.39 29.65
N ARG A 323 -29.91 -49.16 28.84
CA ARG A 323 -31.29 -49.58 29.15
C ARG A 323 -31.37 -51.08 29.35
N LYS A 324 -30.85 -51.89 28.42
CA LYS A 324 -30.78 -53.35 28.54
C LYS A 324 -30.02 -53.79 29.80
N ARG A 325 -28.95 -53.08 30.17
CA ARG A 325 -28.20 -53.34 31.42
C ARG A 325 -29.01 -53.02 32.66
N VAL A 326 -29.68 -51.86 32.71
CA VAL A 326 -30.53 -51.44 33.83
C VAL A 326 -31.72 -52.40 33.97
N GLU A 327 -32.38 -52.78 32.88
CA GLU A 327 -33.45 -53.77 32.88
C GLU A 327 -32.97 -55.13 33.41
N ARG A 328 -31.78 -55.58 32.98
CA ARG A 328 -31.18 -56.82 33.49
C ARG A 328 -30.89 -56.74 34.99
N ILE A 329 -30.30 -55.64 35.46
CA ILE A 329 -30.04 -55.41 36.89
C ILE A 329 -31.36 -55.35 37.67
N SER A 330 -32.37 -54.63 37.17
CA SER A 330 -33.67 -54.55 37.81
C SER A 330 -34.35 -55.90 37.88
N LYS A 331 -34.30 -56.70 36.80
CA LYS A 331 -34.84 -58.05 36.79
C LYS A 331 -34.11 -58.95 37.78
N GLN A 332 -32.78 -58.92 37.80
CA GLN A 332 -31.99 -59.65 38.79
C GLN A 332 -32.32 -59.22 40.22
N SER A 333 -32.42 -57.91 40.51
CA SER A 333 -32.82 -57.42 41.83
C SER A 333 -34.19 -57.92 42.23
N LYS A 334 -35.19 -57.86 41.33
CA LYS A 334 -36.52 -58.41 41.56
C LYS A 334 -36.49 -59.92 41.80
N ASP A 335 -35.79 -60.67 40.96
CA ASP A 335 -35.65 -62.12 41.13
C ASP A 335 -34.95 -62.46 42.47
N TYR A 336 -33.96 -61.66 42.90
CA TYR A 336 -33.32 -61.79 44.21
C TYR A 336 -34.27 -61.41 45.36
N GLU A 337 -35.04 -60.33 45.23
CA GLU A 337 -36.04 -59.90 46.23
C GLU A 337 -37.16 -60.94 46.35
N ASP A 338 -37.63 -61.50 45.24
CA ASP A 338 -38.67 -62.51 45.19
C ASP A 338 -38.16 -63.85 45.78
N THR A 339 -36.93 -64.26 45.46
CA THR A 339 -36.33 -65.50 46.02
C THR A 339 -35.97 -65.36 47.50
N THR A 340 -35.44 -64.21 47.93
CA THR A 340 -35.17 -63.92 49.34
C THR A 340 -36.48 -63.75 50.12
N GLY A 341 -37.47 -63.06 49.56
CA GLY A 341 -38.82 -62.94 50.09
C GLY A 341 -39.51 -64.30 50.22
N ALA A 342 -39.40 -65.17 49.21
CA ALA A 342 -39.92 -66.53 49.28
C ALA A 342 -39.20 -67.39 50.33
N ALA A 343 -37.87 -67.22 50.48
CA ALA A 343 -37.11 -67.90 51.53
C ALA A 343 -37.47 -67.42 52.93
N ILE A 344 -37.71 -66.11 53.11
CA ILE A 344 -38.19 -65.53 54.36
C ILE A 344 -39.61 -66.01 54.65
N ALA A 345 -40.52 -65.98 53.68
CA ALA A 345 -41.89 -66.48 53.85
C ALA A 345 -41.93 -67.98 54.16
N ALA A 346 -41.04 -68.79 53.57
CA ALA A 346 -40.90 -70.21 53.90
C ALA A 346 -40.36 -70.41 55.32
N ARG A 347 -39.42 -69.57 55.76
CA ARG A 347 -38.90 -69.58 57.13
C ARG A 347 -39.98 -69.16 58.13
N ASP A 348 -40.71 -68.08 57.87
CA ASP A 348 -41.77 -67.59 58.75
C ASP A 348 -42.88 -68.64 58.86
N LYS A 349 -43.29 -69.25 57.75
CA LYS A 349 -44.23 -70.37 57.76
C LYS A 349 -43.71 -71.56 58.57
N HIS A 350 -42.43 -71.89 58.47
CA HIS A 350 -41.83 -72.95 59.29
C HIS A 350 -41.79 -72.58 60.78
N GLU A 351 -41.48 -71.33 61.13
CA GLU A 351 -41.54 -70.82 62.50
C GLU A 351 -42.98 -70.83 63.05
N GLU A 352 -43.98 -70.50 62.22
CA GLU A 352 -45.41 -70.61 62.55
C GLU A 352 -45.86 -72.06 62.73
N ASP A 353 -45.47 -72.97 61.83
CA ASP A 353 -45.76 -74.41 61.95
C ASP A 353 -45.15 -74.99 63.23
N MET A 354 -43.93 -74.59 63.59
CA MET A 354 -43.27 -74.99 64.84
C MET A 354 -43.97 -74.40 66.07
N ARG A 355 -44.45 -73.16 66.02
CA ARG A 355 -45.29 -72.56 67.08
C ARG A 355 -46.61 -73.31 67.21
N ASN A 356 -47.27 -73.64 66.11
CA ASN A 356 -48.51 -74.40 66.10
C ASN A 356 -48.32 -75.81 66.68
N MET A 357 -47.24 -76.50 66.31
CA MET A 357 -46.86 -77.78 66.93
C MET A 357 -46.64 -77.67 68.43
N TRP A 358 -46.03 -76.57 68.90
CA TRP A 358 -45.86 -76.31 70.33
C TRP A 358 -47.21 -76.02 71.03
N ILE A 359 -48.08 -75.23 70.39
CA ILE A 359 -49.44 -74.97 70.87
C ILE A 359 -50.24 -76.28 70.95
N GLU A 360 -50.25 -77.11 69.90
CA GLU A 360 -50.92 -78.42 69.93
C GLU A 360 -50.38 -79.33 71.02
N LYS A 361 -49.06 -79.35 71.22
CA LYS A 361 -48.45 -80.13 72.31
C LYS A 361 -48.91 -79.62 73.68
N HIS A 362 -48.94 -78.31 73.87
CA HIS A 362 -49.42 -77.68 75.10
C HIS A 362 -50.94 -77.90 75.31
N GLU A 363 -51.74 -77.87 74.25
CA GLU A 363 -53.16 -78.22 74.27
C GLU A 363 -53.36 -79.69 74.64
N ARG A 364 -52.56 -80.62 74.11
CA ARG A 364 -52.58 -82.03 74.53
C ARG A 364 -52.19 -82.20 76.00
N GLU A 365 -51.17 -81.50 76.48
CA GLU A 365 -50.75 -81.55 77.88
C GLU A 365 -51.82 -80.98 78.82
N THR A 366 -52.48 -79.88 78.43
CA THR A 366 -53.58 -79.29 79.21
C THR A 366 -54.84 -80.17 79.17
N LEU A 367 -55.20 -80.75 78.03
CA LEU A 367 -56.27 -81.75 77.93
C LEU A 367 -55.97 -82.99 78.76
N ALA A 368 -54.72 -83.51 78.73
CA ALA A 368 -54.31 -84.63 79.57
C ALA A 368 -54.36 -84.26 81.07
N ALA A 369 -54.00 -83.03 81.44
CA ALA A 369 -54.15 -82.54 82.81
C ALA A 369 -55.63 -82.39 83.21
N GLU A 370 -56.51 -81.94 82.31
CA GLU A 370 -57.95 -81.89 82.53
C GLU A 370 -58.58 -83.28 82.63
N GLU A 371 -58.16 -84.24 81.80
CA GLU A 371 -58.52 -85.66 81.92
C GLU A 371 -58.05 -86.21 83.26
N GLY A 372 -56.83 -85.91 83.69
CA GLY A 372 -56.32 -86.24 85.03
C GLY A 372 -57.18 -85.65 86.15
N ARG A 373 -57.65 -84.40 86.02
CA ARG A 373 -58.60 -83.78 86.97
C ARG A 373 -59.99 -84.41 86.90
N ARG A 374 -60.45 -84.83 85.71
CA ARG A 374 -61.74 -85.51 85.52
C ARG A 374 -61.70 -86.91 86.11
N GLU A 375 -60.60 -87.62 85.95
CA GLU A 375 -60.37 -88.95 86.53
C GLU A 375 -60.25 -88.85 88.06
N LYS A 376 -59.56 -87.84 88.60
CA LYS A 376 -59.62 -87.52 90.04
C LYS A 376 -61.05 -87.27 90.51
N ARG A 377 -61.83 -86.43 89.82
CA ARG A 377 -63.25 -86.20 90.17
C ARG A 377 -64.09 -87.48 90.11
N LYS A 378 -63.86 -88.36 89.14
CA LYS A 378 -64.51 -89.69 89.09
C LYS A 378 -64.08 -90.56 90.26
N ASN A 379 -62.81 -90.53 90.64
CA ASN A 379 -62.29 -91.34 91.75
C ASN A 379 -62.79 -90.81 93.09
N ASP A 380 -62.85 -89.49 93.28
CA ASP A 380 -63.46 -88.84 94.44
C ASP A 380 -64.96 -89.13 94.51
N ASN A 381 -65.67 -89.11 93.37
CA ASN A 381 -67.06 -89.57 93.30
C ASN A 381 -67.18 -91.05 93.63
N ARG A 382 -66.28 -91.91 93.15
CA ARG A 382 -66.26 -93.33 93.53
C ARG A 382 -66.05 -93.50 95.02
N LEU A 383 -65.05 -92.87 95.61
CA LEU A 383 -64.78 -92.86 97.06
C LEU A 383 -65.97 -92.32 97.84
N CYS A 384 -66.62 -91.25 97.39
CA CYS A 384 -67.81 -90.71 98.04
C CYS A 384 -69.00 -91.67 97.92
N THR A 385 -69.20 -92.30 96.76
CA THR A 385 -70.24 -93.33 96.59
C THR A 385 -69.94 -94.58 97.40
N GLU A 386 -68.70 -95.04 97.47
CA GLU A 386 -68.26 -96.18 98.28
C GLU A 386 -68.45 -95.89 99.76
N TYR A 387 -68.06 -94.69 100.22
CA TYR A 387 -68.29 -94.24 101.59
C TYR A 387 -69.79 -94.15 101.93
N GLN A 388 -70.63 -93.61 101.03
CA GLN A 388 -72.08 -93.60 101.20
C GLN A 388 -72.68 -95.02 101.21
N LEU A 389 -72.17 -95.91 100.35
CA LEU A 389 -72.59 -97.31 100.29
C LEU A 389 -72.16 -98.06 101.55
N GLU A 390 -70.97 -97.78 102.07
CA GLU A 390 -70.43 -98.37 103.30
C GLU A 390 -71.21 -97.86 104.53
N GLN A 391 -71.48 -96.56 104.64
CA GLN A 391 -72.42 -96.03 105.63
C GLN A 391 -73.81 -96.67 105.50
N SER A 392 -74.34 -96.85 104.29
CA SER A 392 -75.64 -97.50 104.09
C SER A 392 -75.61 -98.98 104.49
N LYS A 393 -74.50 -99.69 104.24
CA LYS A 393 -74.27 -101.07 104.66
C LYS A 393 -74.12 -101.17 106.17
N ASP A 394 -73.48 -100.22 106.82
CA ASP A 394 -73.35 -100.19 108.28
C ASP A 394 -74.66 -99.82 108.98
N ILE A 395 -75.44 -98.89 108.42
CA ILE A 395 -76.83 -98.62 108.86
C ILE A 395 -77.70 -99.88 108.64
N ALA A 396 -77.53 -100.58 107.51
CA ALA A 396 -78.26 -101.82 107.25
C ALA A 396 -77.82 -102.96 108.18
N ARG A 397 -76.52 -103.09 108.49
CA ARG A 397 -75.99 -104.05 109.48
C ARG A 397 -76.48 -103.71 110.89
N ALA A 398 -76.54 -102.43 111.27
CA ALA A 398 -77.10 -101.99 112.54
C ALA A 398 -78.59 -102.32 112.65
N ARG A 399 -79.39 -102.04 111.61
CA ARG A 399 -80.80 -102.43 111.53
C ARG A 399 -81.00 -103.95 111.51
N ARG A 400 -80.08 -104.70 110.91
CA ARG A 400 -80.11 -106.17 110.92
C ARG A 400 -79.77 -106.73 112.29
N ARG A 401 -78.80 -106.15 113.01
CA ARG A 401 -78.47 -106.49 114.40
C ARG A 401 -79.62 -106.14 115.34
N GLU A 402 -80.26 -104.98 115.20
CA GLU A 402 -81.48 -104.65 115.96
C GLU A 402 -82.62 -105.66 115.71
N ARG A 403 -82.84 -106.07 114.46
CA ARG A 403 -83.84 -107.10 114.13
C ARG A 403 -83.45 -108.49 114.66
N GLU A 404 -82.18 -108.85 114.62
CA GLU A 404 -81.67 -110.13 115.15
C GLU A 404 -81.72 -110.15 116.70
N ASP A 405 -81.47 -109.03 117.36
CA ASP A 405 -81.61 -108.87 118.81
C ASP A 405 -83.08 -108.79 119.26
N GLU A 406 -83.97 -108.21 118.44
CA GLU A 406 -85.42 -108.22 118.68
C GLU A 406 -86.02 -109.62 118.47
N VAL A 407 -85.52 -110.38 117.51
CA VAL A 407 -85.87 -111.80 117.32
C VAL A 407 -85.33 -112.66 118.48
N ARG A 408 -84.10 -112.41 118.96
CA ARG A 408 -83.56 -113.08 120.16
C ARG A 408 -84.38 -112.80 121.41
N ARG A 409 -84.76 -111.54 121.67
CA ARG A 409 -85.65 -111.18 122.80
C ARG A 409 -87.04 -111.82 122.67
N ARG A 410 -87.58 -111.96 121.46
CA ARG A 410 -88.84 -112.71 121.23
C ARG A 410 -88.69 -114.21 121.50
N HIS A 411 -87.55 -114.80 121.17
CA HIS A 411 -87.26 -116.21 121.46
C HIS A 411 -86.97 -116.47 122.95
N GLU A 412 -86.33 -115.54 123.66
CA GLU A 412 -86.15 -115.61 125.13
C GLU A 412 -87.48 -115.50 125.87
N ILE A 413 -88.37 -114.56 125.49
CA ILE A 413 -89.72 -114.42 126.07
C ILE A 413 -90.61 -115.64 125.75
N ALA A 414 -90.44 -116.26 124.57
CA ALA A 414 -91.16 -117.49 124.21
C ALA A 414 -90.64 -118.73 124.99
N ALA A 415 -89.32 -118.83 125.21
CA ALA A 415 -88.71 -119.91 125.98
C ALA A 415 -89.04 -119.83 127.49
N GLU A 416 -89.14 -118.62 128.05
CA GLU A 416 -89.57 -118.41 129.44
C GLU A 416 -91.05 -118.77 129.64
N ALA A 417 -91.91 -118.50 128.64
CA ALA A 417 -93.32 -118.88 128.64
C ALA A 417 -93.57 -120.39 128.48
N GLU A 418 -92.70 -121.12 127.77
CA GLU A 418 -92.74 -122.59 127.70
C GLU A 418 -92.25 -123.24 129.02
N ALA A 419 -91.17 -122.72 129.61
CA ALA A 419 -90.65 -123.21 130.89
C ALA A 419 -91.65 -123.04 132.05
N ASP A 420 -92.43 -121.96 132.07
CA ASP A 420 -93.47 -121.75 133.09
C ASP A 420 -94.71 -122.64 132.88
N ARG A 421 -95.05 -123.02 131.64
CA ARG A 421 -96.08 -124.04 131.36
C ARG A 421 -95.66 -125.41 131.85
N GLU A 422 -94.42 -125.82 131.58
CA GLU A 422 -93.87 -127.12 132.01
C GLU A 422 -93.78 -127.23 133.55
N ARG A 423 -93.40 -126.15 134.25
CA ARG A 423 -93.41 -126.12 135.73
C ARG A 423 -94.82 -126.24 136.31
N SER A 424 -95.81 -125.62 135.67
CA SER A 424 -97.23 -125.73 136.08
C SER A 424 -97.78 -127.15 135.90
N GLU A 425 -97.37 -127.84 134.82
CA GLU A 425 -97.79 -129.21 134.54
C GLU A 425 -97.14 -130.21 135.49
N GLN A 426 -95.85 -130.04 135.82
CA GLN A 426 -95.15 -130.85 136.81
C GLN A 426 -95.74 -130.67 138.23
N ALA A 427 -96.09 -129.44 138.63
CA ALA A 427 -96.73 -129.19 139.92
C ALA A 427 -98.13 -129.84 140.02
N LYS A 428 -98.90 -129.85 138.92
CA LYS A 428 -100.21 -130.55 138.86
C LYS A 428 -100.05 -132.07 138.88
N ALA A 429 -98.99 -132.61 138.27
CA ALA A 429 -98.69 -134.03 138.31
C ALA A 429 -98.33 -134.51 139.73
N ASP A 430 -97.52 -133.74 140.46
CA ASP A 430 -97.13 -134.06 141.84
C ASP A 430 -98.30 -134.00 142.84
N LEU A 431 -99.23 -133.06 142.65
CA LEU A 431 -100.46 -133.00 143.45
C LEU A 431 -101.36 -134.23 143.22
N ARG A 432 -101.48 -134.70 141.97
CA ARG A 432 -102.21 -135.94 141.64
C ARG A 432 -101.53 -137.17 142.22
N ALA A 433 -100.19 -137.23 142.19
CA ALA A 433 -99.43 -138.32 142.79
C ALA A 433 -99.60 -138.38 144.32
N LYS A 434 -99.58 -137.23 145.00
CA LYS A 434 -99.84 -137.14 146.45
C LYS A 434 -101.28 -137.54 146.81
N ALA A 435 -102.27 -137.14 146.01
CA ALA A 435 -103.66 -137.50 146.20
C ALA A 435 -103.89 -139.02 146.05
N LEU A 436 -103.28 -139.67 145.05
CA LEU A 436 -103.32 -141.12 144.87
C LEU A 436 -102.68 -141.86 146.06
N LYS A 437 -101.56 -141.35 146.58
CA LYS A 437 -100.88 -141.95 147.73
C LYS A 437 -101.71 -141.85 149.02
N GLN A 438 -102.41 -140.74 149.22
CA GLN A 438 -103.38 -140.58 150.31
C GLN A 438 -104.59 -141.51 150.14
N GLN A 439 -105.08 -141.70 148.91
CA GLN A 439 -106.19 -142.60 148.63
C GLN A 439 -105.83 -144.06 148.94
N MET A 440 -104.62 -144.48 148.60
CA MET A 440 -104.11 -145.83 148.93
C MET A 440 -103.94 -146.03 150.45
N LEU A 441 -103.43 -145.03 151.16
CA LEU A 441 -103.29 -145.08 152.63
C LEU A 441 -104.67 -145.18 153.33
N LEU A 442 -105.66 -144.47 152.82
CA LEU A 442 -107.05 -144.52 153.31
C LEU A 442 -107.69 -145.89 153.09
N THR A 443 -107.42 -146.55 151.95
CA THR A 443 -107.90 -147.92 151.70
C THR A 443 -107.22 -148.95 152.60
N GLU A 444 -105.95 -148.74 152.96
CA GLU A 444 -105.23 -149.57 153.93
C GLU A 444 -105.80 -149.42 155.35
N GLN A 445 -106.06 -148.18 155.78
CA GLN A 445 -106.66 -147.88 157.09
C GLN A 445 -108.12 -148.35 157.21
N MET A 446 -108.89 -148.34 156.11
CA MET A 446 -110.25 -148.87 156.08
C MET A 446 -110.27 -150.39 156.32
N HIS A 447 -109.31 -151.14 155.75
CA HIS A 447 -109.17 -152.56 156.01
C HIS A 447 -108.62 -152.89 157.40
N GLU A 448 -107.81 -152.01 157.99
CA GLU A 448 -107.43 -152.08 159.41
C GLU A 448 -108.61 -151.81 160.36
N ARG A 449 -109.52 -150.89 159.97
CA ARG A 449 -110.73 -150.56 160.75
C ARG A 449 -111.78 -151.65 160.75
N GLU A 450 -111.91 -152.44 159.67
CA GLU A 450 -112.77 -153.65 159.71
C GLU A 450 -112.18 -154.76 160.58
N ARG A 451 -110.86 -154.79 160.80
CA ARG A 451 -110.22 -155.70 161.77
C ARG A 451 -110.46 -155.27 163.22
N ASN A 452 -110.55 -153.96 163.49
CA ASN A 452 -110.71 -153.38 164.83
C ASN A 452 -112.14 -152.88 165.10
N LYS A 453 -113.03 -153.87 165.08
CA LYS A 453 -114.09 -154.08 166.06
C LYS A 453 -113.65 -153.70 167.50
N HIS A 454 -114.61 -153.25 168.32
CA HIS A 454 -114.58 -153.32 169.80
C HIS A 454 -113.95 -152.14 170.59
N GLN A 455 -114.75 -151.67 171.56
CA GLN A 455 -114.37 -151.13 172.87
C GLN A 455 -114.02 -149.63 172.97
N ASP A 456 -115.04 -148.88 173.43
CA ASP A 456 -115.08 -147.67 174.27
C ASP A 456 -113.95 -147.59 175.33
N PRO A 457 -113.55 -146.40 175.85
CA PRO A 457 -114.35 -145.70 176.88
C PRO A 457 -114.13 -144.18 177.12
N ASP A 458 -115.05 -143.63 177.94
CA ASP A 458 -115.00 -142.35 178.65
C ASP A 458 -115.52 -142.49 180.12
N SER A 459 -114.86 -141.81 181.08
CA SER A 459 -115.24 -141.28 182.43
C SER A 459 -115.42 -142.09 183.77
N SER A 460 -114.72 -141.58 184.82
CA SER A 460 -115.14 -141.16 186.19
C SER A 460 -115.47 -142.14 187.36
N THR A 461 -114.57 -142.27 188.36
CA THR A 461 -114.85 -142.24 189.83
C THR A 461 -113.57 -141.86 190.60
N MET A 462 -113.73 -141.30 191.81
CA MET A 462 -112.75 -140.46 192.53
C MET A 462 -111.40 -141.11 192.88
N THR A 463 -110.35 -140.28 192.99
CA THR A 463 -108.93 -140.67 193.13
C THR A 463 -108.36 -140.51 194.56
N PRO A 464 -107.18 -141.10 194.84
CA PRO A 464 -106.77 -141.49 196.20
C PRO A 464 -106.40 -140.38 197.21
N LEU A 465 -106.10 -139.14 196.80
CA LEU A 465 -105.68 -138.06 197.71
C LEU A 465 -106.85 -137.38 198.46
N GLU A 466 -108.06 -137.42 197.90
CA GLU A 466 -109.24 -136.70 198.40
C GLU A 466 -109.94 -137.38 199.60
N ALA A 467 -109.80 -138.70 199.80
CA ALA A 467 -110.48 -139.40 200.90
C ALA A 467 -109.70 -139.45 202.24
N LEU A 468 -108.37 -139.33 202.23
CA LEU A 468 -107.55 -139.34 203.47
C LEU A 468 -107.77 -138.07 204.34
N LEU A 469 -108.10 -136.93 203.73
CA LEU A 469 -108.37 -135.64 204.39
C LEU A 469 -109.69 -135.59 205.18
N ASN A 470 -110.72 -136.29 204.70
CA ASN A 470 -112.08 -136.20 205.26
C ASN A 470 -112.34 -137.18 206.41
N ARG A 471 -111.29 -137.81 206.94
CA ARG A 471 -111.43 -138.97 207.82
C ARG A 471 -112.06 -138.64 209.19
N SER A 472 -111.69 -137.54 209.86
CA SER A 472 -112.23 -137.21 211.19
C SER A 472 -113.71 -136.83 211.16
N LEU A 473 -114.17 -136.24 210.04
CA LEU A 473 -115.58 -135.92 209.80
C LEU A 473 -116.39 -137.19 209.47
N LEU A 474 -115.84 -138.04 208.61
CA LEU A 474 -116.45 -139.33 208.25
C LEU A 474 -116.60 -140.26 209.46
N VAL A 475 -115.72 -140.11 210.46
CA VAL A 475 -115.79 -140.88 211.71
C VAL A 475 -116.77 -140.25 212.73
N SER A 476 -116.83 -138.93 212.89
CA SER A 476 -117.75 -138.28 213.84
C SER A 476 -119.24 -138.39 213.43
N MET A 477 -119.53 -138.53 212.12
CA MET A 477 -120.88 -138.87 211.64
C MET A 477 -121.29 -140.32 211.94
N ALA A 478 -120.34 -141.21 212.28
CA ALA A 478 -120.59 -142.63 212.50
C ALA A 478 -120.83 -143.02 213.98
N GLN A 479 -120.67 -142.12 214.97
CA GLN A 479 -120.69 -142.50 216.42
C GLN A 479 -121.57 -141.66 217.36
N HIS A 480 -122.35 -140.72 216.86
CA HIS A 480 -123.44 -140.04 217.60
C HIS A 480 -123.12 -139.21 218.88
N THR A 481 -121.94 -139.23 219.50
CA THR A 481 -121.67 -138.52 220.77
C THR A 481 -121.17 -137.08 220.61
N TYR A 482 -121.91 -136.25 219.89
CA TYR A 482 -121.82 -134.80 220.08
C TYR A 482 -123.12 -134.30 220.71
N GLU A 483 -123.09 -134.19 222.03
CA GLU A 483 -124.04 -133.42 222.81
C GLU A 483 -123.62 -131.95 222.77
N ALA A 484 -124.47 -131.01 222.32
CA ALA A 484 -125.74 -130.52 222.88
C ALA A 484 -125.51 -129.70 224.16
N PRO A 485 -125.67 -128.36 224.13
CA PRO A 485 -126.57 -127.79 225.15
C PRO A 485 -127.22 -126.46 224.76
N ASN A 486 -128.50 -126.36 225.14
CA ASN A 486 -129.23 -125.14 225.51
C ASN A 486 -129.37 -124.03 224.43
N VAL A 487 -130.55 -123.52 224.07
CA VAL A 487 -131.92 -123.87 224.46
C VAL A 487 -132.89 -123.39 223.37
N LEU A 488 -133.94 -124.20 223.22
CA LEU A 488 -135.27 -123.94 222.68
C LEU A 488 -135.41 -123.26 221.33
N GLN A 489 -136.28 -123.93 220.58
CA GLN A 489 -137.28 -123.40 219.64
C GLN A 489 -136.76 -122.89 218.31
#